data_AF-A0ABD7SMF1-F1
#
_entry.id   AF-A0ABD7SMF1-F1
#
_cell.length_a   1.000
_cell.length_b   1.000
_cell.length_c   1.000
_cell.angle_alpha   90.00
_cell.angle_beta   90.00
_cell.angle_gamma   90.00
#
_symmetry.space_group_name_H-M   'P 1'
#
loop_
_entity.id
_entity.type
_entity.pdbx_description
1 polymer ?
#
loop_
_entity_poly.entity_id
_entity_poly.type
_entity_poly.pdbx_seq_one_letter_code
_entity_poly.pdbx_strand_id
1 'polypeptide(L)'
;MTNQIHIQWDGPFSLEQIKLMDTRTDYGLYQVYGTHTVYGSNVLLYIGQATYQTFGTRILQHSKWGYVPDEKELKVYVGRFAGNEPVTEEEWNAQISIAEKLIIFTHSPALNSANINSTGNSVPIETHVYNWGNRRNLLPEVSALRYLYNDDEHFPTYSIYGQEFA
;
A
#
# COMPACT_ATOMS: atom_id res chain seq x y z
N MET A 1 -10.55 10.83 16.75
CA MET A 1 -9.41 11.57 16.17
C MET A 1 -9.05 10.84 14.88
N THR A 2 -8.90 11.54 13.75
CA THR A 2 -8.57 10.91 12.47
C THR A 2 -7.16 10.32 12.52
N ASN A 3 -6.99 9.07 12.10
CA ASN A 3 -5.68 8.42 12.03
C ASN A 3 -5.05 8.66 10.65
N GLN A 4 -4.22 9.70 10.54
CA GLN A 4 -3.60 10.10 9.28
C GLN A 4 -2.20 9.50 9.14
N ILE A 5 -2.02 8.67 8.13
CA ILE A 5 -0.75 7.98 7.83
C ILE A 5 -0.21 8.55 6.52
N HIS A 6 1.01 9.06 6.51
CA HIS A 6 1.62 9.63 5.30
C HIS A 6 2.77 8.74 4.83
N ILE A 7 2.76 8.39 3.55
CA ILE A 7 3.79 7.57 2.92
C ILE A 7 4.40 8.36 1.76
N GLN A 8 5.70 8.63 1.84
CA GLN A 8 6.48 9.27 0.79
C GLN A 8 7.07 8.19 -0.13
N TRP A 9 6.59 8.14 -1.38
CA TRP A 9 7.04 7.16 -2.37
C TRP A 9 8.17 7.70 -3.23
N ASP A 10 9.14 6.84 -3.52
CA ASP A 10 10.23 7.08 -4.45
C ASP A 10 10.48 5.86 -5.36
N GLY A 11 11.12 6.08 -6.50
CA GLY A 11 11.39 5.10 -7.55
C GLY A 11 11.02 5.58 -8.95
N PRO A 12 11.05 4.71 -9.97
CA PRO A 12 11.27 3.27 -9.86
C PRO A 12 12.75 2.91 -9.63
N PHE A 13 12.96 1.84 -8.87
CA PHE A 13 14.25 1.20 -8.64
C PHE A 13 14.27 -0.19 -9.26
N SER A 14 15.43 -0.57 -9.79
CA SER A 14 15.75 -1.96 -10.16
C SER A 14 16.10 -2.80 -8.93
N LEU A 15 16.07 -4.12 -9.06
CA LEU A 15 16.47 -5.02 -7.97
C LEU A 15 17.93 -4.80 -7.52
N GLU A 16 18.84 -4.46 -8.44
CA GLU A 16 20.22 -4.13 -8.11
C GLU A 16 20.33 -2.86 -7.26
N GLN A 17 19.49 -1.85 -7.52
CA GLN A 17 19.43 -0.66 -6.67
C GLN A 17 18.80 -0.96 -5.31
N ILE A 18 17.74 -1.79 -5.27
CA ILE A 18 17.12 -2.23 -4.02
C ILE A 18 18.11 -2.98 -3.14
N LYS A 19 18.97 -3.83 -3.72
CA LYS A 19 20.01 -4.56 -2.98
C LYS A 19 20.94 -3.66 -2.16
N LEU A 20 21.12 -2.40 -2.57
CA LEU A 20 21.95 -1.42 -1.88
C LEU A 20 21.21 -0.68 -0.75
N MET A 21 19.89 -0.84 -0.64
CA MET A 21 19.05 -0.22 0.39
C MET A 21 19.10 -1.01 1.69
N ASP A 22 20.22 -0.94 2.39
CA ASP A 22 20.49 -1.67 3.64
C ASP A 22 20.87 -0.75 4.82
N THR A 23 20.39 0.50 4.80
CA THR A 23 20.65 1.48 5.85
C THR A 23 19.51 1.56 6.87
N ARG A 24 19.73 2.30 7.96
CA ARG A 24 18.71 2.58 9.00
C ARG A 24 17.45 3.29 8.50
N THR A 25 17.45 3.80 7.26
CA THR A 25 16.31 4.49 6.65
C THR A 25 15.59 3.66 5.59
N ASP A 26 16.06 2.44 5.33
CA ASP A 26 15.55 1.59 4.26
C ASP A 26 14.48 0.62 4.74
N TYR A 27 13.45 1.18 5.37
CA TYR A 27 12.31 0.46 5.93
C TYR A 27 10.99 1.15 5.56
N GLY A 28 9.89 0.41 5.56
CA GLY A 28 8.56 0.92 5.26
C GLY A 28 7.76 0.01 4.33
N LEU A 29 7.04 0.60 3.38
CA LEU A 29 6.28 -0.11 2.36
C LEU A 29 7.06 -0.22 1.06
N TYR A 30 6.68 -1.16 0.22
CA TYR A 30 7.14 -1.23 -1.15
C TYR A 30 6.02 -1.73 -2.06
N GLN A 31 6.06 -1.30 -3.31
CA GLN A 31 5.20 -1.79 -4.38
C GLN A 31 6.06 -2.25 -5.55
N VAL A 32 5.61 -3.29 -6.24
CA VAL A 32 6.33 -3.89 -7.37
C VAL A 32 5.42 -3.96 -8.59
N TYR A 33 5.93 -3.43 -9.70
CA TYR A 33 5.30 -3.48 -11.01
C TYR A 33 6.09 -4.39 -11.94
N GLY A 34 5.38 -5.06 -12.83
CA GLY A 34 5.97 -5.95 -13.83
C GLY A 34 4.92 -6.50 -14.79
N THR A 35 5.20 -7.65 -15.38
CA THR A 35 4.31 -8.31 -16.34
C THR A 35 3.47 -9.38 -15.65
N HIS A 36 2.15 -9.32 -15.85
CA HIS A 36 1.20 -10.35 -15.46
C HIS A 36 0.61 -11.01 -16.71
N THR A 37 0.51 -12.33 -16.73
CA THR A 37 0.04 -13.11 -17.90
C THR A 37 -1.34 -12.68 -18.40
N VAL A 38 -2.23 -12.23 -17.51
CA VAL A 38 -3.59 -11.81 -17.86
C VAL A 38 -3.70 -10.30 -18.09
N TYR A 39 -2.97 -9.48 -17.32
CA TYR A 39 -3.16 -8.03 -17.29
C TYR A 39 -2.14 -7.27 -18.15
N GLY A 40 -1.17 -7.97 -18.72
CA GLY A 40 -0.12 -7.40 -19.55
C GLY A 40 1.05 -6.82 -18.74
N SER A 41 1.83 -5.97 -19.39
CA SER A 41 3.05 -5.38 -18.83
C SER A 41 2.79 -4.15 -17.96
N ASN A 42 3.70 -3.85 -17.04
CA ASN A 42 3.72 -2.64 -16.20
C ASN A 42 2.50 -2.50 -15.26
N VAL A 43 2.00 -3.62 -14.73
CA VAL A 43 0.86 -3.66 -13.80
C VAL A 43 1.34 -3.80 -12.35
N LEU A 44 0.52 -3.35 -11.40
CA LEU A 44 0.79 -3.51 -9.97
C LEU A 44 0.68 -4.99 -9.57
N LEU A 45 1.83 -5.61 -9.32
CA LEU A 45 1.90 -7.03 -8.99
C LEU A 45 1.79 -7.26 -7.49
N TYR A 46 2.50 -6.46 -6.69
CA TYR A 46 2.61 -6.72 -5.27
C TYR A 46 2.78 -5.45 -4.46
N ILE A 47 2.24 -5.45 -3.25
CA ILE A 47 2.53 -4.49 -2.19
C ILE A 47 2.93 -5.28 -0.95
N GLY A 48 3.98 -4.83 -0.27
CA GLY A 48 4.44 -5.42 0.97
C GLY A 48 5.06 -4.40 1.92
N GLN A 49 5.37 -4.85 3.13
CA GLN A 49 6.13 -4.10 4.13
C GLN A 49 7.52 -4.72 4.43
N ALA A 50 8.43 -3.86 4.86
CA ALA A 50 9.79 -4.11 5.30
C ALA A 50 10.03 -3.35 6.61
N THR A 51 9.54 -3.90 7.72
CA THR A 51 9.56 -3.28 9.06
C THR A 51 10.63 -3.87 9.98
N TYR A 52 10.86 -5.18 9.88
CA TYR A 52 11.87 -5.90 10.68
C TYR A 52 13.17 -6.19 9.91
N GLN A 53 13.17 -5.93 8.60
CA GLN A 53 14.28 -6.16 7.68
C GLN A 53 14.28 -5.01 6.68
N THR A 54 15.48 -4.61 6.23
CA THR A 54 15.64 -3.54 5.24
C THR A 54 14.98 -3.91 3.91
N PHE A 55 14.70 -2.92 3.05
CA PHE A 55 14.21 -3.14 1.70
C PHE A 55 15.11 -4.09 0.92
N GLY A 56 16.43 -3.87 0.99
CA GLY A 56 17.43 -4.71 0.30
C GLY A 56 17.38 -6.17 0.73
N THR A 57 17.01 -6.45 1.98
CA THR A 57 16.85 -7.83 2.46
C THR A 57 15.45 -8.37 2.14
N ARG A 58 14.40 -7.66 2.55
CA ARG A 58 13.02 -8.16 2.52
C ARG A 58 12.48 -8.36 1.10
N ILE A 59 12.76 -7.44 0.19
CA ILE A 59 12.24 -7.49 -1.18
C ILE A 59 12.89 -8.64 -1.93
N LEU A 60 14.19 -8.87 -1.74
CA LEU A 60 14.93 -9.94 -2.43
C LEU A 60 14.59 -11.35 -1.92
N GLN A 61 14.02 -11.50 -0.72
CA GLN A 61 13.53 -12.79 -0.21
C GLN A 61 12.31 -13.34 -0.95
N HIS A 62 11.59 -12.50 -1.69
CA HIS A 62 10.37 -12.93 -2.39
C HIS A 62 10.72 -13.84 -3.57
N SER A 63 10.54 -15.15 -3.39
CA SER A 63 10.67 -16.15 -4.46
C SER A 63 9.67 -15.93 -5.61
N LYS A 64 8.61 -15.15 -5.38
CA LYS A 64 7.57 -14.84 -6.37
C LYS A 64 8.09 -14.05 -7.58
N TRP A 65 9.24 -13.37 -7.48
CA TRP A 65 9.83 -12.69 -8.64
C TRP A 65 10.19 -13.66 -9.76
N GLY A 66 10.52 -14.92 -9.43
CA GLY A 66 10.81 -15.96 -10.43
C GLY A 66 9.61 -16.42 -11.26
N TYR A 67 8.38 -16.00 -10.92
CA TYR A 67 7.20 -16.21 -11.78
C TYR A 67 6.93 -15.03 -12.71
N VAL A 68 7.70 -13.95 -12.60
CA VAL A 68 7.59 -12.80 -13.49
C VAL A 68 8.38 -13.15 -14.76
N PRO A 69 7.74 -13.15 -15.94
CA PRO A 69 8.38 -13.62 -17.17
C PRO A 69 9.66 -12.86 -17.57
N ASP A 70 9.81 -11.62 -17.10
CA ASP A 70 10.99 -10.78 -17.31
C ASP A 70 11.30 -9.97 -16.05
N GLU A 71 12.30 -10.43 -15.30
CA GLU A 71 12.75 -9.79 -14.07
C GLU A 71 13.39 -8.41 -14.31
N LYS A 72 13.91 -8.15 -15.51
CA LYS A 72 14.55 -6.87 -15.85
C LYS A 72 13.52 -5.76 -16.02
N GLU A 73 12.26 -6.10 -16.26
CA GLU A 73 11.15 -5.16 -16.33
C GLU A 73 10.53 -4.85 -14.97
N LEU A 74 11.03 -5.46 -13.88
CA LEU A 74 10.55 -5.17 -12.53
C LEU A 74 10.90 -3.74 -12.12
N LYS A 75 9.87 -3.01 -11.70
CA LYS A 75 9.98 -1.64 -11.18
C LYS A 75 9.50 -1.63 -9.75
N VAL A 76 10.42 -1.40 -8.82
CA VAL A 76 10.14 -1.32 -7.39
C VAL A 76 10.02 0.15 -6.99
N TYR A 77 8.99 0.49 -6.24
CA TYR A 77 8.91 1.77 -5.55
C TYR A 77 8.90 1.49 -4.06
N VAL A 78 9.64 2.29 -3.30
CA VAL A 78 9.70 2.20 -1.84
C VAL A 78 8.97 3.40 -1.25
N GLY A 79 8.15 3.13 -0.24
CA GLY A 79 7.34 4.10 0.48
C GLY A 79 7.85 4.20 1.91
N ARG A 80 8.36 5.36 2.29
CA ARG A 80 8.81 5.62 3.67
C ARG A 80 7.72 6.36 4.42
N PHE A 81 7.54 5.99 5.68
CA PHE A 81 6.67 6.74 6.58
C PHE A 81 7.15 8.19 6.68
N ALA A 82 6.21 9.13 6.63
CA ALA A 82 6.46 10.55 6.67
C ALA A 82 5.51 11.22 7.66
N GLY A 83 5.86 12.42 8.10
CA GLY A 83 5.07 13.19 9.04
C GLY A 83 5.84 14.40 9.54
N ASN A 84 5.13 15.32 10.18
CA ASN A 84 5.76 16.50 10.81
C ASN A 84 6.25 16.21 12.23
N GLU A 85 5.71 15.17 12.86
CA GLU A 85 6.01 14.81 14.25
C GLU A 85 6.81 13.50 14.30
N PRO A 86 7.77 13.38 15.24
CA PRO A 86 8.42 12.10 15.50
C PRO A 86 7.41 11.09 16.08
N VAL A 87 7.57 9.84 15.71
CA VAL A 87 6.77 8.70 16.22
C VAL A 87 7.70 7.67 16.84
N THR A 88 7.18 6.88 17.78
CA THR A 88 7.90 5.73 18.31
C THR A 88 8.02 4.62 17.26
N GLU A 89 8.98 3.70 17.43
CA GLU A 89 9.14 2.54 16.53
C GLU A 89 7.89 1.64 16.54
N GLU A 90 7.23 1.52 17.69
CA GLU A 90 6.00 0.75 17.86
C GLU A 90 4.83 1.35 17.09
N GLU A 91 4.62 2.66 17.21
CA GLU A 91 3.61 3.40 16.45
C GLU A 91 3.89 3.35 14.95
N TRP A 92 5.16 3.54 14.55
CA TRP A 92 5.60 3.46 13.17
C TRP A 92 5.28 2.08 12.56
N ASN A 93 5.63 1.00 13.25
CA ASN A 93 5.35 -0.38 12.83
C ASN A 93 3.84 -0.65 12.71
N ALA A 94 3.06 -0.20 13.71
CA ALA A 94 1.62 -0.36 13.70
C ALA A 94 0.97 0.37 12.52
N GLN A 95 1.39 1.62 12.26
CA GLN A 95 0.86 2.43 11.16
C GLN A 95 1.26 1.89 9.79
N ILE A 96 2.50 1.42 9.62
CA ILE A 96 2.92 0.74 8.38
C ILE A 96 2.08 -0.51 8.11
N SER A 97 1.81 -1.31 9.14
CA SER A 97 0.94 -2.50 9.02
C SER A 97 -0.50 -2.16 8.66
N ILE A 98 -1.07 -1.10 9.25
CA ILE A 98 -2.40 -0.58 8.91
C ILE A 98 -2.43 -0.08 7.46
N ALA A 99 -1.43 0.71 7.06
CA ALA A 99 -1.35 1.26 5.71
C ALA A 99 -1.20 0.16 4.65
N GLU A 100 -0.35 -0.84 4.88
CA GLU A 100 -0.19 -1.99 3.99
C GLU A 100 -1.55 -2.66 3.71
N LYS A 101 -2.30 -2.99 4.77
CA LYS A 101 -3.60 -3.65 4.66
C LYS A 101 -4.60 -2.82 3.85
N LEU A 102 -4.73 -1.54 4.17
CA LEU A 102 -5.69 -0.67 3.51
C LEU A 102 -5.34 -0.44 2.03
N ILE A 103 -4.05 -0.22 1.72
CA ILE A 103 -3.61 -0.03 0.33
C ILE A 103 -3.78 -1.33 -0.47
N ILE A 104 -3.42 -2.51 0.07
CA ILE A 104 -3.64 -3.79 -0.60
C ILE A 104 -5.11 -4.01 -0.89
N PHE A 105 -5.98 -3.83 0.11
CA PHE A 105 -7.43 -4.02 -0.06
C PHE A 105 -7.97 -3.12 -1.16
N THR A 106 -7.59 -1.84 -1.14
CA THR A 106 -8.07 -0.83 -2.09
C THR A 106 -7.63 -1.10 -3.53
N HIS A 107 -6.40 -1.57 -3.74
CA HIS A 107 -5.81 -1.69 -5.08
C HIS A 107 -5.78 -3.12 -5.62
N SER A 108 -6.00 -4.13 -4.77
CA SER A 108 -6.04 -5.55 -5.12
C SER A 108 -4.90 -6.00 -6.06
N PRO A 109 -3.61 -5.86 -5.67
CA PRO A 109 -2.48 -6.26 -6.52
C PRO A 109 -2.54 -7.73 -6.94
N ALA A 110 -2.11 -8.03 -8.16
CA ALA A 110 -2.34 -9.33 -8.78
C ALA A 110 -1.73 -10.54 -8.03
N LEU A 111 -0.62 -10.37 -7.31
CA LEU A 111 0.12 -11.44 -6.64
C LEU A 111 0.03 -11.37 -5.10
N ASN A 112 -0.67 -10.37 -4.55
CA ASN A 112 -1.07 -10.40 -3.15
C ASN A 112 -2.13 -11.51 -2.96
N SER A 113 -2.21 -12.06 -1.75
CA SER A 113 -3.21 -13.07 -1.41
C SER A 113 -3.84 -12.78 -0.06
N ALA A 114 -3.04 -12.29 0.89
CA ALA A 114 -3.51 -11.67 2.10
C ALA A 114 -4.05 -10.26 1.83
N ASN A 115 -5.02 -9.82 2.64
CA ASN A 115 -5.58 -8.48 2.68
C ASN A 115 -6.32 -7.98 1.43
N ILE A 116 -6.46 -8.80 0.38
CA ILE A 116 -7.24 -8.44 -0.82
C ILE A 116 -8.76 -8.46 -0.53
N ASN A 117 -9.24 -9.50 0.16
CA ASN A 117 -10.68 -9.69 0.37
C ASN A 117 -11.16 -9.25 1.76
N SER A 118 -10.25 -8.99 2.70
CA SER A 118 -10.58 -8.58 4.07
C SER A 118 -9.34 -8.05 4.77
N THR A 119 -9.51 -7.04 5.63
CA THR A 119 -8.45 -6.49 6.50
C THR A 119 -8.53 -7.03 7.94
N GLY A 120 -9.40 -8.02 8.20
CA GLY A 120 -9.54 -8.66 9.51
C GLY A 120 -9.98 -7.73 10.64
N ASN A 121 -10.79 -6.71 10.33
CA ASN A 121 -11.25 -5.66 11.26
C ASN A 121 -10.13 -4.93 12.04
N SER A 122 -8.92 -4.94 11.50
CA SER A 122 -7.73 -4.40 12.16
C SER A 122 -7.33 -3.00 11.68
N VAL A 123 -8.11 -2.42 10.77
CA VAL A 123 -7.91 -1.06 10.25
C VAL A 123 -9.00 -0.17 10.85
N PRO A 124 -8.65 0.79 11.73
CA PRO A 124 -9.61 1.75 12.28
C PRO A 124 -10.31 2.54 11.18
N ILE A 125 -11.62 2.78 11.31
CA ILE A 125 -12.44 3.32 10.21
C ILE A 125 -12.10 4.77 9.85
N GLU A 126 -11.59 5.52 10.82
CA GLU A 126 -11.10 6.88 10.70
C GLU A 126 -9.69 6.98 10.11
N THR A 127 -9.13 5.86 9.63
CA THR A 127 -7.81 5.81 9.01
C THR A 127 -7.84 6.39 7.60
N HIS A 128 -6.90 7.29 7.33
CA HIS A 128 -6.58 7.82 6.01
C HIS A 128 -5.10 7.58 5.73
N VAL A 129 -4.79 7.05 4.55
CA VAL A 129 -3.42 6.91 4.07
C VAL A 129 -3.20 7.83 2.89
N TYR A 130 -2.26 8.75 3.02
CA TYR A 130 -1.86 9.70 1.99
C TYR A 130 -0.59 9.21 1.31
N ASN A 131 -0.67 8.98 -0.01
CA ASN A 131 0.44 8.51 -0.84
C ASN A 131 1.05 9.69 -1.59
N TRP A 132 2.22 10.14 -1.16
CA TRP A 132 2.94 11.28 -1.73
C TRP A 132 4.01 10.86 -2.74
N GLY A 133 4.48 11.82 -3.52
CA GLY A 133 5.61 11.62 -4.45
C GLY A 133 5.32 10.62 -5.56
N ASN A 134 6.30 9.77 -5.86
CA ASN A 134 6.31 8.84 -6.99
C ASN A 134 5.47 7.58 -6.71
N ARG A 135 4.19 7.75 -6.37
CA ARG A 135 3.27 6.67 -5.96
C ARG A 135 2.77 5.77 -7.10
N ARG A 136 3.14 6.05 -8.35
CA ARG A 136 2.73 5.31 -9.56
C ARG A 136 1.20 5.18 -9.67
N ASN A 137 0.63 3.98 -9.65
CA ASN A 137 -0.80 3.75 -9.83
C ASN A 137 -1.60 3.80 -8.51
N LEU A 138 -0.95 4.04 -7.36
CA LEU A 138 -1.69 4.21 -6.12
C LEU A 138 -2.53 5.49 -6.16
N LEU A 139 -3.74 5.39 -5.61
CA LEU A 139 -4.56 6.57 -5.33
C LEU A 139 -3.79 7.52 -4.39
N PRO A 140 -3.88 8.83 -4.61
CA PRO A 140 -3.19 9.83 -3.78
C PRO A 140 -3.64 9.77 -2.31
N GLU A 141 -4.87 9.32 -2.07
CA GLU A 141 -5.43 9.09 -0.75
C GLU A 141 -6.31 7.84 -0.78
N VAL A 142 -6.26 7.04 0.28
CA VAL A 142 -7.22 5.97 0.55
C VAL A 142 -7.74 6.08 1.99
N SER A 143 -9.04 5.92 2.20
CA SER A 143 -9.65 5.99 3.52
C SER A 143 -10.40 4.71 3.85
N ALA A 144 -10.28 4.26 5.11
CA ALA A 144 -10.97 3.06 5.57
C ALA A 144 -12.49 3.23 5.47
N LEU A 145 -13.01 4.40 5.83
CA LEU A 145 -14.43 4.74 5.68
C LEU A 145 -14.94 4.55 4.24
N ARG A 146 -14.14 4.84 3.22
CA ARG A 146 -14.58 4.71 1.82
C ARG A 146 -14.55 3.27 1.33
N TYR A 147 -13.56 2.48 1.74
CA TYR A 147 -13.27 1.19 1.13
C TYR A 147 -13.73 -0.01 1.96
N LEU A 148 -13.74 0.09 3.28
CA LEU A 148 -14.05 -1.04 4.17
C LEU A 148 -15.49 -1.04 4.66
N TYR A 149 -16.26 -0.02 4.33
CA TYR A 149 -17.55 0.24 4.96
C TYR A 149 -18.72 -0.13 4.06
N ASN A 150 -19.79 -0.61 4.69
CA ASN A 150 -21.06 -0.87 4.05
C ASN A 150 -21.90 0.41 4.08
N ASP A 151 -22.27 0.90 2.90
CA ASP A 151 -23.05 2.13 2.72
C ASP A 151 -24.40 2.06 3.43
N ASP A 152 -25.08 0.90 3.43
CA ASP A 152 -26.41 0.73 4.03
C ASP A 152 -26.39 0.87 5.56
N GLU A 153 -25.29 0.46 6.20
CA GLU A 153 -25.14 0.51 7.66
C GLU A 153 -24.80 1.93 8.14
N HIS A 154 -24.11 2.71 7.32
CA HIS A 154 -23.43 3.92 7.78
C HIS A 154 -23.87 5.21 7.12
N PHE A 155 -24.51 5.09 5.97
CA PHE A 155 -25.33 6.15 5.40
C PHE A 155 -26.79 5.66 5.27
N PRO A 156 -27.42 5.19 6.37
CA PRO A 156 -28.79 4.65 6.33
C PRO A 156 -29.83 5.70 5.91
N THR A 157 -29.45 6.98 5.98
CA THR A 157 -30.26 8.14 5.59
C THR A 157 -29.71 8.86 4.37
N TYR A 158 -28.81 8.21 3.60
CA TYR A 158 -28.29 8.77 2.36
C TYR A 158 -29.45 9.18 1.46
N SER A 159 -29.48 10.45 1.08
CA SER A 159 -30.51 11.00 0.22
C SER A 159 -29.90 12.03 -0.71
N ILE A 160 -30.38 12.05 -1.95
CA ILE A 160 -30.00 13.07 -2.93
C ILE A 160 -30.88 14.29 -2.66
N TYR A 161 -30.28 15.37 -2.16
CA TYR A 161 -31.00 16.61 -1.90
C TYR A 161 -31.70 17.13 -3.17
N GLY A 162 -32.98 17.46 -3.05
CA GLY A 162 -33.79 18.00 -4.15
C GLY A 162 -34.47 16.95 -5.03
N GLN A 163 -34.32 15.65 -4.77
CA GLN A 163 -35.24 14.64 -5.31
C GLN A 163 -36.45 14.53 -4.38
N GLU A 164 -37.64 14.90 -4.86
CA GLU A 164 -38.89 14.61 -4.16
C GLU A 164 -39.08 13.08 -4.12
N PHE A 165 -39.32 12.54 -2.92
CA PHE A 165 -39.68 11.14 -2.75
C PHE A 165 -41.04 10.90 -3.44
N ALA A 166 -41.04 10.15 -4.54
CA ALA A 166 -42.25 9.66 -5.19
C ALA A 166 -42.84 8.46 -4.44
#